data_AF-A0A7Y9PEU7-F1
#
_entry.id   AF-A0A7Y9PEU7-F1
#
_cell.length_a   1.000
_cell.length_b   1.000
_cell.length_c   1.000
_cell.angle_alpha   90.00
_cell.angle_beta   90.00
_cell.angle_gamma   90.00
#
_symmetry.space_group_name_H-M   'P 1'
#
loop_
_entity.id
_entity.type
_entity.pdbx_description
1 polymer ?
#
loop_
_entity_poly.entity_id
_entity_poly.type
_entity_poly.pdbx_seq_one_letter_code
_entity_poly.pdbx_strand_id
1 'polypeptide(L)'
;MSTMVLNDLLTYLEPVICLIAILSIWRSGQVRRHVYVCGFLAMRIISLAIALPLLRFGGKSMEIHLAYKIYFYVYWISFGIETILCLAIIYSIFKLAMVPLKGLQSLGMLIFRWVGCISFALAIGAAFSPHISEIKFLTAAVSQLQRSESILTLCLLIFVCFAIRPMGLSFRSRIFGISLGLGIMATTNLVQAAWISYHPRLYSNYSIISGVSVCLAILVWTAYFALPEAKRRIIVLPTTSPFLRWNQISQVLGDAPGFVAIGGIPPELFAPAELEIMRRASLKMADQPVTDLSQSQTA
;
A
#
# COMPACT_ATOMS: atom_id res chain seq x y z
N MET A 1 -31.44 -16.21 -17.51
CA MET A 1 -31.89 -15.54 -16.27
C MET A 1 -30.79 -15.46 -15.19
N SER A 2 -29.53 -15.83 -15.49
CA SER A 2 -28.53 -16.13 -14.45
C SER A 2 -27.36 -15.15 -14.34
N THR A 3 -26.89 -14.51 -15.41
CA THR A 3 -25.70 -13.63 -15.36
C THR A 3 -26.02 -12.17 -14.98
N MET A 4 -27.11 -11.61 -15.52
CA MET A 4 -27.53 -10.24 -15.21
C MET A 4 -27.96 -10.09 -13.75
N VAL A 5 -28.77 -11.03 -13.24
CA VAL A 5 -29.22 -11.03 -11.83
C VAL A 5 -28.03 -11.18 -10.88
N LEU A 6 -27.05 -12.03 -11.22
CA LEU A 6 -25.84 -12.20 -10.43
C LEU A 6 -25.00 -10.92 -10.42
N ASN A 7 -24.87 -10.25 -11.56
CA ASN A 7 -24.14 -8.97 -11.66
C ASN A 7 -24.83 -7.87 -10.83
N ASP A 8 -26.16 -7.80 -10.86
CA ASP A 8 -26.92 -6.84 -10.06
C ASP A 8 -26.76 -7.10 -8.56
N LEU A 9 -26.88 -8.37 -8.12
CA LEU A 9 -26.64 -8.76 -6.73
C LEU A 9 -25.24 -8.40 -6.26
N LEU A 10 -24.22 -8.68 -7.07
CA LEU A 10 -22.82 -8.37 -6.77
C LEU A 10 -22.59 -6.87 -6.63
N THR A 11 -23.21 -6.09 -7.52
CA THR A 11 -23.15 -4.62 -7.52
C THR A 11 -23.81 -4.03 -6.26
N TYR A 12 -24.90 -4.63 -5.76
CA TYR A 12 -25.54 -4.22 -4.50
C TYR A 12 -24.81 -4.70 -3.25
N LEU A 13 -24.15 -5.86 -3.30
CA LEU A 13 -23.38 -6.41 -2.18
C LEU A 13 -22.10 -5.60 -1.92
N GLU A 14 -21.42 -5.15 -2.97
CA GLU A 14 -20.16 -4.39 -2.86
C GLU A 14 -20.24 -3.17 -1.90
N PRO A 15 -21.20 -2.24 -2.01
CA PRO A 15 -21.28 -1.10 -1.10
C PRO A 15 -21.64 -1.50 0.33
N VAL A 16 -22.44 -2.55 0.52
CA VAL A 16 -22.80 -3.06 1.86
C VAL A 16 -21.56 -3.62 2.55
N ILE A 17 -20.76 -4.43 1.85
CA ILE A 17 -19.53 -5.02 2.38
C ILE A 17 -18.48 -3.91 2.64
N CYS A 18 -18.37 -2.92 1.76
CA CYS A 18 -17.52 -1.73 1.98
C CYS A 18 -17.92 -0.96 3.26
N LEU A 19 -19.22 -0.76 3.49
CA LEU A 19 -19.73 -0.07 4.67
C LEU A 19 -19.44 -0.86 5.95
N ILE A 20 -19.62 -2.19 5.91
CA ILE A 20 -19.24 -3.09 7.02
C ILE A 20 -17.74 -3.01 7.30
N ALA A 21 -16.89 -2.93 6.26
CA ALA A 21 -15.45 -2.77 6.41
C ALA A 21 -15.07 -1.45 7.08
N ILE A 22 -15.67 -0.34 6.66
CA ILE A 22 -15.45 0.98 7.29
C ILE A 22 -15.90 0.95 8.75
N LEU A 23 -17.07 0.38 9.05
CA LEU A 23 -17.57 0.25 10.42
C LEU A 23 -16.65 -0.62 11.28
N SER A 24 -16.12 -1.72 10.74
CA SER A 24 -15.15 -2.57 11.45
C SER A 24 -13.86 -1.81 11.77
N ILE A 25 -13.36 -1.00 10.82
CA ILE A 25 -12.15 -0.19 11.03
C ILE A 25 -12.43 0.93 12.04
N TRP A 26 -13.59 1.58 11.97
CA TRP A 26 -14.00 2.60 12.94
C TRP A 26 -14.10 2.00 14.34
N ARG A 27 -14.77 0.85 14.49
CA ARG A 27 -14.92 0.16 15.77
C ARG A 27 -13.57 -0.28 16.36
N SER A 28 -12.57 -0.53 15.53
CA SER A 28 -11.21 -0.88 15.98
C SER A 28 -10.40 0.32 16.52
N GLY A 29 -10.87 1.56 16.37
CA GLY A 29 -10.18 2.78 16.83
C GLY A 29 -8.89 3.12 16.06
N GLN A 30 -8.53 2.35 15.04
CA GLN A 30 -7.27 2.50 14.29
C GLN A 30 -7.41 3.22 12.94
N VAL A 31 -8.48 4.00 12.75
CA VAL A 31 -8.77 4.75 11.51
C VAL A 31 -7.58 5.63 11.10
N ARG A 32 -6.93 6.31 12.06
CA ARG A 32 -5.74 7.16 11.79
C ARG A 32 -4.52 6.39 11.29
N ARG A 33 -4.40 5.09 11.59
CA ARG A 33 -3.27 4.27 11.15
C ARG A 33 -3.46 3.73 9.74
N HIS A 34 -4.71 3.59 9.30
CA HIS A 34 -5.08 3.01 8.01
C HIS A 34 -5.93 3.97 7.16
N VAL A 35 -5.64 5.28 7.22
CA VAL A 35 -6.39 6.33 6.50
C VAL A 35 -6.49 6.04 5.01
N TYR A 36 -5.43 5.52 4.38
CA TYR A 36 -5.43 5.21 2.95
C TYR A 36 -6.41 4.08 2.58
N VAL A 37 -6.57 3.08 3.44
CA VAL A 37 -7.54 1.98 3.22
C VAL A 37 -8.97 2.49 3.41
N CYS A 38 -9.21 3.33 4.42
CA CYS A 38 -10.50 3.99 4.60
C CYS A 38 -10.84 4.92 3.43
N GLY A 39 -9.87 5.70 2.95
CA GLY A 39 -10.03 6.55 1.77
C GLY A 39 -10.38 5.74 0.53
N PHE A 40 -9.75 4.57 0.34
CA PHE A 40 -10.00 3.70 -0.80
C PHE A 40 -11.43 3.13 -0.75
N LEU A 41 -11.85 2.64 0.42
CA LEU A 41 -13.22 2.15 0.64
C LEU A 41 -14.26 3.26 0.46
N ALA A 42 -13.99 4.46 0.97
CA ALA A 42 -14.89 5.61 0.80
C ALA A 42 -15.00 6.01 -0.68
N MET A 43 -13.88 6.03 -1.41
CA MET A 43 -13.87 6.34 -2.83
C MET A 43 -14.68 5.33 -3.65
N ARG A 44 -14.58 4.03 -3.34
CA ARG A 44 -15.43 3.00 -3.98
C ARG A 44 -16.92 3.23 -3.72
N ILE A 45 -17.30 3.55 -2.47
CA ILE A 45 -18.70 3.85 -2.13
C ILE A 45 -19.20 5.06 -2.92
N ILE A 46 -18.39 6.13 -3.01
CA ILE A 46 -18.73 7.34 -3.77
C ILE A 46 -18.88 7.01 -5.25
N SER A 47 -17.94 6.27 -5.83
CA SER A 47 -17.96 5.84 -7.23
C SER A 47 -19.23 5.05 -7.56
N LEU A 48 -19.58 4.06 -6.71
CA LEU A 48 -20.81 3.27 -6.85
C LEU A 48 -22.09 4.09 -6.64
N ALA A 49 -22.08 5.00 -5.67
CA ALA A 49 -23.19 5.89 -5.38
C ALA A 49 -23.46 6.88 -6.51
N ILE A 50 -22.46 7.21 -7.34
CA ILE A 50 -22.64 8.05 -8.53
C ILE A 50 -23.03 7.20 -9.75
N ALA A 51 -22.42 6.02 -9.93
CA ALA A 51 -22.66 5.15 -11.08
C ALA A 51 -24.08 4.54 -11.10
N LEU A 52 -24.59 4.08 -9.94
CA LEU A 52 -25.91 3.44 -9.81
C LEU A 52 -27.09 4.36 -10.22
N PRO A 53 -27.21 5.60 -9.72
CA PRO A 53 -28.28 6.49 -10.14
C PRO A 53 -28.13 6.92 -11.60
N LEU A 54 -26.91 7.09 -12.12
CA LEU A 54 -26.73 7.40 -13.55
C LEU A 54 -27.24 6.26 -14.46
N LEU A 55 -26.98 5.00 -14.09
CA LEU A 55 -27.49 3.82 -14.81
C LEU A 55 -29.00 3.65 -14.69
N ARG A 56 -29.59 3.96 -13.53
CA ARG A 56 -31.04 3.84 -13.27
C ARG A 56 -31.87 4.97 -13.86
N PHE A 57 -31.38 6.22 -13.81
CA PHE A 57 -32.12 7.42 -14.24
C PHE A 57 -31.77 7.90 -15.65
N GLY A 58 -30.62 7.47 -16.20
CA GLY A 58 -30.21 7.79 -17.58
C GLY A 58 -31.15 7.26 -18.66
N GLY A 59 -32.04 6.30 -18.32
CA GLY A 59 -33.08 5.80 -19.22
C GLY A 59 -34.42 6.53 -19.15
N LYS A 60 -34.65 7.46 -18.21
CA LYS A 60 -35.98 8.06 -17.98
C LYS A 60 -36.05 9.60 -17.97
N SER A 61 -34.98 10.33 -17.61
CA SER A 61 -35.10 11.80 -17.42
C SER A 61 -33.98 12.66 -18.03
N MET A 62 -32.85 12.10 -18.46
CA MET A 62 -31.72 12.87 -18.99
C MET A 62 -31.46 12.59 -20.47
N GLU A 63 -30.98 13.61 -21.18
CA GLU A 63 -30.45 13.49 -22.52
C GLU A 63 -29.27 12.49 -22.54
N ILE A 64 -29.44 11.40 -23.30
CA ILE A 64 -28.56 10.21 -23.30
C ILE A 64 -27.08 10.58 -23.52
N HIS A 65 -26.83 11.59 -24.36
CA HIS A 65 -25.47 12.05 -24.67
C HIS A 65 -24.78 12.75 -23.51
N LEU A 66 -25.51 13.56 -22.73
CA LEU A 66 -24.96 14.26 -21.57
C LEU A 66 -24.68 13.26 -20.43
N ALA A 67 -25.62 12.34 -20.18
CA ALA A 67 -25.47 11.29 -19.18
C ALA A 67 -24.26 10.38 -19.47
N TYR A 68 -24.05 10.01 -20.74
CA TYR A 68 -22.89 9.22 -21.15
C TYR A 68 -21.56 9.94 -20.91
N LYS A 69 -21.48 11.24 -21.22
CA LYS A 69 -20.26 12.04 -20.97
C LYS A 69 -19.95 12.13 -19.47
N ILE A 70 -20.93 12.43 -18.63
CA ILE A 70 -20.74 12.53 -17.19
C ILE A 70 -20.32 11.18 -16.61
N TYR A 71 -20.98 10.09 -17.00
CA TYR A 71 -20.60 8.72 -16.61
C TYR A 71 -19.14 8.44 -16.94
N PHE A 72 -18.74 8.76 -18.18
CA PHE A 72 -17.40 8.51 -18.67
C PHE A 72 -16.36 9.24 -17.81
N TYR A 73 -16.48 10.57 -17.62
CA TYR A 73 -15.49 11.31 -16.83
C TYR A 73 -15.44 10.87 -15.37
N VAL A 74 -16.59 10.70 -14.71
CA VAL A 74 -16.65 10.26 -13.32
C VAL A 74 -16.01 8.88 -13.16
N TYR A 75 -16.30 7.95 -14.06
CA TYR A 75 -15.73 6.61 -14.06
C TYR A 75 -14.20 6.66 -14.17
N TRP A 76 -13.66 7.36 -15.17
CA TRP A 76 -12.21 7.41 -15.40
C TRP A 76 -11.46 8.17 -14.31
N ILE A 77 -12.02 9.27 -13.78
CA ILE A 77 -11.41 10.00 -12.67
C ILE A 77 -11.42 9.16 -11.40
N SER A 78 -12.56 8.52 -11.08
CA SER A 78 -12.67 7.67 -9.89
C SER A 78 -11.67 6.52 -9.94
N PHE A 79 -11.54 5.91 -11.11
CA PHE A 79 -10.58 4.84 -11.35
C PHE A 79 -9.11 5.30 -11.25
N GLY A 80 -8.81 6.52 -11.70
CA GLY A 80 -7.49 7.14 -11.50
C GLY A 80 -7.17 7.38 -10.02
N ILE A 81 -8.14 7.93 -9.27
CA ILE A 81 -8.02 8.15 -7.83
C ILE A 81 -7.81 6.83 -7.09
N GLU A 82 -8.60 5.79 -7.41
CA GLU A 82 -8.45 4.45 -6.83
C GLU A 82 -7.04 3.88 -7.05
N THR A 83 -6.47 4.05 -8.24
CA THR A 83 -5.11 3.61 -8.56
C THR A 83 -4.06 4.33 -7.70
N ILE A 84 -4.20 5.65 -7.52
CA ILE A 84 -3.30 6.44 -6.66
C ILE A 84 -3.42 6.00 -5.20
N LEU A 85 -4.63 5.72 -4.73
CA LEU A 85 -4.87 5.26 -3.37
C LEU A 85 -4.29 3.86 -3.15
N CYS A 86 -4.43 2.93 -4.09
CA CYS A 86 -3.77 1.62 -4.03
C CYS A 86 -2.25 1.78 -3.89
N LEU A 87 -1.64 2.66 -4.70
CA LEU A 87 -0.21 2.96 -4.64
C LEU A 87 0.20 3.56 -3.28
N ALA A 88 -0.64 4.41 -2.68
CA ALA A 88 -0.41 4.94 -1.33
C ALA A 88 -0.55 3.87 -0.24
N ILE A 89 -1.49 2.92 -0.38
CA ILE A 89 -1.65 1.82 0.58
C ILE A 89 -0.41 0.91 0.52
N ILE A 90 0.03 0.49 -0.67
CA ILE A 90 1.23 -0.37 -0.77
C ILE A 90 2.49 0.35 -0.27
N TYR A 91 2.63 1.65 -0.52
CA TYR A 91 3.70 2.48 0.07
C TYR A 91 3.69 2.40 1.60
N SER A 92 2.51 2.55 2.21
CA SER A 92 2.36 2.48 3.66
C SER A 92 2.71 1.09 4.21
N ILE A 93 2.29 0.02 3.52
CA ILE A 93 2.58 -1.37 3.88
C ILE A 93 4.07 -1.63 3.80
N PHE A 94 4.71 -1.25 2.69
CA PHE A 94 6.14 -1.39 2.48
C PHE A 94 6.93 -0.67 3.58
N LYS A 95 6.57 0.58 3.87
CA LYS A 95 7.19 1.37 4.94
C LYS A 95 7.04 0.68 6.30
N LEU A 96 5.87 0.15 6.62
CA LEU A 96 5.61 -0.55 7.89
C LEU A 96 6.32 -1.90 8.00
N ALA A 97 6.46 -2.62 6.89
CA ALA A 97 7.13 -3.92 6.81
C ALA A 97 8.65 -3.79 6.91
N MET A 98 9.23 -2.72 6.34
CA MET A 98 10.68 -2.49 6.33
C MET A 98 11.25 -1.75 7.55
N VAL A 99 10.43 -1.39 8.55
CA VAL A 99 10.89 -0.78 9.82
C VAL A 99 12.13 -1.46 10.45
N PRO A 100 12.29 -2.80 10.47
CA PRO A 100 13.49 -3.42 11.04
C PRO A 100 14.77 -3.24 10.19
N LEU A 101 14.67 -2.85 8.92
CA LEU A 101 15.81 -2.63 8.00
C LEU A 101 15.83 -1.17 7.53
N LYS A 102 16.22 -0.25 8.43
CA LYS A 102 16.17 1.20 8.18
C LYS A 102 16.94 1.65 6.93
N GLY A 103 18.08 1.03 6.61
CA GLY A 103 18.88 1.40 5.44
C GLY A 103 18.29 0.91 4.12
N LEU A 104 17.74 -0.31 4.08
CA LEU A 104 17.02 -0.80 2.90
C LEU A 104 15.69 -0.07 2.70
N GLN A 105 15.06 0.35 3.81
CA GLN A 105 13.84 1.13 3.81
C GLN A 105 14.01 2.49 3.13
N SER A 106 15.09 3.23 3.41
CA SER A 106 15.32 4.55 2.81
C SER A 106 15.52 4.47 1.29
N LEU A 107 16.32 3.50 0.83
CA LEU A 107 16.51 3.23 -0.60
C LEU A 107 15.19 2.81 -1.28
N GLY A 108 14.45 1.89 -0.68
CA GLY A 108 13.17 1.45 -1.22
C GLY A 108 12.13 2.58 -1.28
N MET A 109 12.06 3.43 -0.26
CA MET A 109 11.18 4.61 -0.25
C MET A 109 11.59 5.64 -1.31
N LEU A 110 12.90 5.81 -1.55
CA LEU A 110 13.41 6.71 -2.58
C LEU A 110 12.97 6.23 -3.97
N ILE A 111 13.20 4.95 -4.29
CA ILE A 111 12.77 4.34 -5.56
C ILE A 111 11.27 4.49 -5.74
N PHE A 112 10.48 4.19 -4.70
CA PHE A 112 9.04 4.27 -4.77
C PHE A 112 8.55 5.71 -5.05
N ARG A 113 9.20 6.71 -4.47
CA ARG A 113 8.91 8.12 -4.73
C ARG A 113 9.21 8.50 -6.18
N TRP A 114 10.35 8.06 -6.72
CA TRP A 114 10.71 8.31 -8.11
C TRP A 114 9.77 7.62 -9.10
N VAL A 115 9.44 6.35 -8.87
CA VAL A 115 8.50 5.60 -9.71
C VAL A 115 7.11 6.25 -9.69
N GLY A 116 6.64 6.69 -8.52
CA GLY A 116 5.39 7.43 -8.38
C GLY A 116 5.42 8.77 -9.13
N CYS A 117 6.50 9.56 -8.97
CA CYS A 117 6.67 10.82 -9.70
C CYS A 117 6.71 10.61 -11.21
N ILE A 118 7.46 9.62 -11.70
CA ILE A 118 7.53 9.30 -13.13
C ILE A 118 6.17 8.86 -13.65
N SER A 119 5.45 8.00 -12.92
CA SER A 119 4.13 7.54 -13.32
C SER A 119 3.11 8.68 -13.38
N PHE A 120 3.15 9.60 -12.41
CA PHE A 120 2.31 10.80 -12.40
C PHE A 120 2.69 11.78 -13.51
N ALA A 121 3.99 11.99 -13.74
CA ALA A 121 4.49 12.83 -14.82
C ALA A 121 4.14 12.26 -16.19
N LEU A 122 4.16 10.93 -16.37
CA LEU A 122 3.69 10.27 -17.59
C LEU A 122 2.20 10.47 -17.78
N ALA A 123 1.38 10.35 -16.73
CA ALA A 123 -0.05 10.61 -16.80
C ALA A 123 -0.36 12.08 -17.18
N ILE A 124 0.35 13.05 -16.60
CA ILE A 124 0.20 14.47 -16.92
C ILE A 124 0.76 14.81 -18.30
N GLY A 125 1.96 14.34 -18.62
CA GLY A 125 2.62 14.63 -19.90
C GLY A 125 1.84 14.08 -21.07
N ALA A 126 1.17 12.95 -20.86
CA ALA A 126 0.22 12.43 -21.80
C ALA A 126 -0.97 13.42 -21.98
N ALA A 127 -1.48 14.06 -20.92
CA ALA A 127 -2.59 15.02 -20.98
C ALA A 127 -2.33 16.29 -21.81
N PHE A 128 -1.06 16.61 -22.11
CA PHE A 128 -0.67 17.75 -22.95
C PHE A 128 -0.47 17.39 -24.44
N SER A 129 -0.82 16.17 -24.89
CA SER A 129 -0.60 15.74 -26.27
C SER A 129 -1.64 16.34 -27.26
N PRO A 130 -1.24 17.14 -28.27
CA PRO A 130 -2.18 17.94 -29.09
C PRO A 130 -2.95 17.19 -30.21
N HIS A 131 -2.90 15.86 -30.30
CA HIS A 131 -3.33 15.16 -31.54
C HIS A 131 -4.18 13.90 -31.38
N ILE A 132 -4.68 13.61 -30.16
CA ILE A 132 -5.53 12.44 -29.91
C ILE A 132 -6.84 12.90 -29.29
N SER A 133 -7.96 12.37 -29.78
CA SER A 133 -9.31 12.63 -29.24
C SER A 133 -9.30 12.43 -27.71
N GLU A 134 -9.71 13.46 -26.95
CA GLU A 134 -9.56 13.58 -25.49
C GLU A 134 -9.97 12.32 -24.71
N ILE A 135 -11.02 11.65 -25.20
CA ILE A 135 -11.62 10.45 -24.62
C ILE A 135 -10.67 9.24 -24.74
N LYS A 136 -10.18 8.94 -25.94
CA LYS A 136 -9.28 7.80 -26.18
C LYS A 136 -7.96 7.99 -25.44
N PHE A 137 -7.52 9.24 -25.37
CA PHE A 137 -6.33 9.64 -24.66
C PHE A 137 -6.41 9.34 -23.15
N LEU A 138 -7.47 9.80 -22.47
CA LEU A 138 -7.69 9.56 -21.04
C LEU A 138 -7.76 8.05 -20.72
N THR A 139 -8.47 7.29 -21.56
CA THR A 139 -8.56 5.83 -21.37
C THR A 139 -7.21 5.13 -21.48
N ALA A 140 -6.36 5.56 -22.42
CA ALA A 140 -5.04 4.98 -22.62
C ALA A 140 -4.11 5.30 -21.44
N ALA A 141 -4.06 6.56 -21.00
CA ALA A 141 -3.22 6.98 -19.88
C ALA A 141 -3.60 6.26 -18.58
N VAL A 142 -4.89 6.24 -18.24
CA VAL A 142 -5.37 5.58 -17.01
C VAL A 142 -5.16 4.07 -17.07
N SER A 143 -5.39 3.42 -18.23
CA SER A 143 -5.16 1.97 -18.36
C SER A 143 -3.67 1.58 -18.30
N GLN A 144 -2.76 2.45 -18.74
CA GLN A 144 -1.32 2.24 -18.57
C GLN A 144 -0.90 2.39 -17.11
N LEU A 145 -1.41 3.43 -16.43
CA LEU A 145 -1.15 3.67 -15.01
C LEU A 145 -1.63 2.50 -14.14
N GLN A 146 -2.81 1.95 -14.43
CA GLN A 146 -3.34 0.79 -13.73
C GLN A 146 -2.45 -0.45 -13.90
N ARG A 147 -1.96 -0.70 -15.12
CA ARG A 147 -1.07 -1.85 -15.39
C ARG A 147 0.24 -1.72 -14.62
N SER A 148 0.86 -0.55 -14.64
CA SER A 148 2.11 -0.32 -13.91
C SER A 148 1.89 -0.42 -12.39
N GLU A 149 0.79 0.14 -11.87
CA GLU A 149 0.41 0.01 -10.46
C GLU A 149 0.23 -1.45 -10.06
N SER A 150 -0.50 -2.24 -10.84
CA SER A 150 -0.78 -3.63 -10.48
C SER A 150 0.49 -4.50 -10.51
N ILE A 151 1.39 -4.29 -11.48
CA ILE A 151 2.70 -4.96 -11.51
C ILE A 151 3.54 -4.58 -10.30
N LEU A 152 3.65 -3.28 -10.00
CA LEU A 152 4.40 -2.79 -8.83
C LEU A 152 3.85 -3.35 -7.53
N THR A 153 2.52 -3.33 -7.36
CA THR A 153 1.83 -3.88 -6.20
C THR A 153 2.15 -5.36 -6.05
N LEU A 154 2.06 -6.17 -7.10
CA LEU A 154 2.39 -7.60 -7.04
C LEU A 154 3.87 -7.85 -6.71
N CYS A 155 4.80 -7.15 -7.36
CA CYS A 155 6.23 -7.32 -7.10
C CYS A 155 6.59 -6.96 -5.64
N LEU A 156 6.05 -5.86 -5.12
CA LEU A 156 6.31 -5.43 -3.76
C LEU A 156 5.63 -6.33 -2.73
N LEU A 157 4.43 -6.84 -3.02
CA LEU A 157 3.77 -7.80 -2.15
C LEU A 157 4.55 -9.10 -2.06
N ILE A 158 5.03 -9.62 -3.19
CA ILE A 158 5.90 -10.81 -3.21
C ILE A 158 7.15 -10.53 -2.37
N PHE A 159 7.80 -9.38 -2.58
CA PHE A 159 8.95 -8.97 -1.79
C PHE A 159 8.63 -8.93 -0.28
N VAL A 160 7.52 -8.29 0.11
CA VAL A 160 7.08 -8.20 1.52
C VAL A 160 6.77 -9.59 2.08
N CYS A 161 6.10 -10.45 1.32
CA CYS A 161 5.82 -11.84 1.72
C CYS A 161 7.11 -12.64 1.96
N PHE A 162 8.12 -12.49 1.10
CA PHE A 162 9.43 -13.10 1.30
C PHE A 162 10.16 -12.51 2.50
N ALA A 163 10.04 -11.20 2.70
CA ALA A 163 10.65 -10.45 3.81
C ALA A 163 10.03 -10.75 5.18
N ILE A 164 8.75 -11.15 5.22
CA ILE A 164 8.03 -11.52 6.44
C ILE A 164 8.63 -12.76 7.13
N ARG A 165 9.07 -13.76 6.35
CA ARG A 165 9.67 -15.00 6.88
C ARG A 165 10.96 -14.75 7.69
N PRO A 166 12.00 -14.08 7.16
CA PRO A 166 13.23 -13.81 7.90
C PRO A 166 13.05 -12.78 9.03
N MET A 167 12.06 -11.89 8.95
CA MET A 167 11.78 -10.90 10.01
C MET A 167 10.88 -11.45 11.12
N GLY A 168 10.38 -12.69 10.99
CA GLY A 168 9.48 -13.33 11.95
C GLY A 168 8.17 -12.56 12.19
N LEU A 169 7.78 -11.71 11.25
CA LEU A 169 6.50 -11.01 11.31
C LEU A 169 5.37 -12.05 11.27
N SER A 170 4.43 -12.00 12.21
CA SER A 170 3.33 -12.96 12.24
C SER A 170 2.36 -12.72 11.08
N PHE A 171 1.97 -13.79 10.39
CA PHE A 171 0.90 -13.83 9.39
C PHE A 171 -0.47 -13.36 9.92
N ARG A 172 -0.60 -13.21 11.25
CA ARG A 172 -1.77 -12.66 11.93
C ARG A 172 -1.76 -11.11 12.01
N SER A 173 -0.77 -10.44 11.44
CA SER A 173 -0.75 -8.97 11.39
C SER A 173 -1.77 -8.43 10.39
N ARG A 174 -2.44 -7.32 10.76
CA ARG A 174 -3.42 -6.63 9.89
C ARG A 174 -2.81 -6.16 8.58
N ILE A 175 -1.54 -5.77 8.62
CA ILE A 175 -0.77 -5.32 7.44
C ILE A 175 -0.71 -6.44 6.40
N PHE A 176 -0.52 -7.70 6.82
CA PHE A 176 -0.53 -8.85 5.93
C PHE A 176 -1.92 -9.11 5.31
N GLY A 177 -2.98 -8.98 6.10
CA GLY A 177 -4.35 -9.10 5.58
C GLY A 177 -4.69 -8.05 4.53
N ILE A 178 -4.31 -6.78 4.78
CA ILE A 178 -4.50 -5.69 3.82
C ILE A 178 -3.71 -5.96 2.54
N SER A 179 -2.46 -6.38 2.69
CA SER A 179 -1.55 -6.67 1.59
C SER A 179 -2.05 -7.84 0.73
N LEU A 180 -2.63 -8.88 1.35
CA LEU A 180 -3.24 -10.01 0.65
C LEU A 180 -4.45 -9.58 -0.19
N GLY A 181 -5.36 -8.79 0.38
CA GLY A 181 -6.52 -8.26 -0.35
C GLY A 181 -6.12 -7.37 -1.53
N LEU A 182 -5.10 -6.53 -1.36
CA LEU A 182 -4.52 -5.75 -2.47
C LEU A 182 -3.94 -6.64 -3.56
N GLY A 183 -3.23 -7.71 -3.20
CA GLY A 183 -2.65 -8.65 -4.17
C GLY A 183 -3.71 -9.37 -5.00
N ILE A 184 -4.81 -9.77 -4.39
CA ILE A 184 -5.96 -10.36 -5.08
C ILE A 184 -6.51 -9.37 -6.13
N MET A 185 -6.75 -8.12 -5.74
CA MET A 185 -7.25 -7.09 -6.66
C MET A 185 -6.26 -6.78 -7.79
N ALA A 186 -4.97 -6.61 -7.47
CA ALA A 186 -3.92 -6.34 -8.46
C ALA A 186 -3.76 -7.50 -9.46
N THR A 187 -3.88 -8.75 -9.01
CA THR A 187 -3.85 -9.92 -9.90
C THR A 187 -5.02 -9.89 -10.88
N THR A 188 -6.23 -9.62 -10.40
CA THR A 188 -7.43 -9.56 -11.24
C THR A 188 -7.37 -8.41 -12.25
N ASN A 189 -6.81 -7.26 -11.86
CA ASN A 189 -6.56 -6.13 -12.76
C ASN A 189 -5.51 -6.45 -13.83
N LEU A 190 -4.43 -7.16 -13.47
CA LEU A 190 -3.40 -7.56 -14.41
C LEU A 190 -3.93 -8.60 -15.41
N VAL A 191 -4.68 -9.59 -14.93
CA VAL A 191 -5.35 -10.59 -15.77
C VAL A 191 -6.32 -9.91 -16.73
N GLN A 192 -7.06 -8.90 -16.28
CA GLN A 192 -7.92 -8.09 -17.16
C GLN A 192 -7.14 -7.46 -18.30
N ALA A 193 -6.05 -6.78 -17.95
CA ALA A 193 -5.24 -6.06 -18.92
C ALA A 193 -4.65 -7.00 -19.97
N ALA A 194 -4.23 -8.20 -19.56
CA ALA A 194 -3.77 -9.24 -20.48
C ALA A 194 -4.92 -9.81 -21.33
N TRP A 195 -6.09 -10.05 -20.74
CA TRP A 195 -7.22 -10.71 -21.41
C TRP A 195 -7.87 -9.82 -22.48
N ILE A 196 -7.98 -8.52 -22.22
CA ILE A 196 -8.50 -7.53 -23.18
C ILE A 196 -7.65 -7.48 -24.46
N SER A 197 -6.34 -7.73 -24.35
CA SER A 197 -5.44 -7.79 -25.51
C SER A 197 -5.66 -9.02 -26.41
N TYR A 198 -6.21 -10.12 -25.89
CA TYR A 198 -6.40 -11.35 -26.65
C TYR A 198 -7.86 -11.59 -27.09
N HIS A 199 -8.87 -11.27 -26.26
CA HIS A 199 -10.27 -11.59 -26.54
C HIS A 199 -11.24 -10.46 -26.15
N PRO A 200 -11.54 -9.50 -27.05
CA PRO A 200 -12.38 -8.33 -26.74
C PRO A 200 -13.88 -8.61 -26.57
N ARG A 201 -14.38 -9.83 -26.87
CA ARG A 201 -15.83 -10.16 -26.87
C ARG A 201 -16.40 -10.73 -25.57
N LEU A 202 -15.58 -10.93 -24.51
CA LEU A 202 -15.99 -11.61 -23.27
C LEU A 202 -16.17 -10.68 -22.06
N TYR A 203 -16.63 -9.44 -22.27
CA TYR A 203 -16.76 -8.42 -21.22
C TYR A 203 -17.67 -8.85 -20.05
N SER A 204 -18.73 -9.61 -20.33
CA SER A 204 -19.72 -10.03 -19.31
C SER A 204 -19.19 -11.00 -18.26
N ASN A 205 -18.29 -11.92 -18.63
CA ASN A 205 -17.75 -12.90 -17.68
C ASN A 205 -16.69 -12.26 -16.78
N TYR A 206 -15.98 -11.28 -17.31
CA TYR A 206 -14.95 -10.54 -16.57
C TYR A 206 -15.54 -9.70 -15.45
N SER A 207 -16.66 -8.99 -15.69
CA SER A 207 -17.32 -8.18 -14.65
C SER A 207 -17.67 -8.99 -13.41
N ILE A 208 -18.12 -10.24 -13.58
CA ILE A 208 -18.42 -11.15 -12.47
C ILE A 208 -17.15 -11.52 -11.70
N ILE A 209 -16.08 -11.89 -12.41
CA ILE A 209 -14.79 -12.25 -11.78
C ILE A 209 -14.21 -11.07 -11.00
N SER A 210 -14.27 -9.86 -11.58
CA SER A 210 -13.81 -8.64 -10.94
C SER A 210 -14.62 -8.34 -9.67
N GLY A 211 -15.94 -8.39 -9.73
CA GLY A 211 -16.80 -8.18 -8.56
C GLY A 211 -16.58 -9.22 -7.46
N VAL A 212 -16.40 -10.51 -7.81
CA VAL A 212 -16.10 -11.57 -6.84
C VAL A 212 -14.73 -11.34 -6.19
N SER A 213 -13.72 -10.99 -6.98
CA SER A 213 -12.37 -10.67 -6.48
C SER A 213 -12.39 -9.50 -5.49
N VAL A 214 -13.16 -8.46 -5.78
CA VAL A 214 -13.32 -7.29 -4.90
C VAL A 214 -14.05 -7.69 -3.62
N CYS A 215 -15.16 -8.43 -3.73
CA CYS A 215 -15.88 -8.92 -2.56
C CYS A 215 -14.98 -9.77 -1.65
N LEU A 216 -14.19 -10.69 -2.22
CA LEU A 216 -13.23 -11.50 -1.48
C LEU A 216 -12.16 -10.64 -0.81
N ALA A 217 -11.62 -9.63 -1.49
CA ALA A 217 -10.61 -8.73 -0.91
C ALA A 217 -11.17 -7.96 0.30
N ILE A 218 -12.40 -7.45 0.21
CA ILE A 218 -13.04 -6.72 1.32
C ILE A 218 -13.42 -7.68 2.45
N LEU A 219 -13.84 -8.91 2.14
CA LEU A 219 -14.06 -9.97 3.14
C LEU A 219 -12.77 -10.32 3.90
N VAL A 220 -11.64 -10.41 3.20
CA VAL A 220 -10.33 -10.58 3.84
C VAL A 220 -10.03 -9.40 4.77
N TRP A 221 -10.24 -8.17 4.32
CA TRP A 221 -10.00 -6.99 5.16
C TRP A 221 -10.89 -6.98 6.41
N THR A 222 -12.20 -7.19 6.25
CA THR A 222 -13.15 -7.26 7.38
C THR A 222 -12.78 -8.35 8.36
N ALA A 223 -12.46 -9.56 7.90
CA ALA A 223 -12.03 -10.66 8.76
C ALA A 223 -10.76 -10.32 9.55
N TYR A 224 -9.76 -9.71 8.91
CA TYR A 224 -8.52 -9.31 9.58
C TYR A 224 -8.70 -8.14 10.57
N PHE A 225 -9.64 -7.23 10.33
CA PHE A 225 -9.96 -6.14 11.27
C PHE A 225 -10.85 -6.60 12.43
N ALA A 226 -11.70 -7.61 12.21
CA ALA A 226 -12.53 -8.22 13.25
C ALA A 226 -11.70 -9.08 14.23
N LEU A 227 -10.60 -9.67 13.76
CA LEU A 227 -9.71 -10.46 14.61
C LEU A 227 -8.82 -9.56 15.50
N PRO A 228 -8.67 -9.89 16.80
CA PRO A 228 -7.80 -9.14 17.70
C PRO A 228 -6.34 -9.23 17.25
N GLU A 229 -5.68 -8.07 17.22
CA GLU A 229 -4.32 -7.90 16.71
C GLU A 229 -3.33 -8.70 17.57
N ALA A 230 -2.60 -9.64 16.96
CA ALA A 230 -1.56 -10.36 17.66
C ALA A 230 -0.40 -9.41 18.00
N LYS A 231 -0.06 -9.30 19.29
CA LYS A 231 1.03 -8.47 19.82
C LYS A 231 2.29 -8.65 18.96
N ARG A 232 2.82 -7.54 18.43
CA ARG A 232 4.09 -7.50 17.67
C ARG A 232 5.20 -8.08 18.55
N ARG A 233 5.64 -9.31 18.30
CA ARG A 233 6.83 -9.84 18.99
C ARG A 233 8.04 -9.17 18.36
N ILE A 234 8.81 -8.45 19.17
CA ILE A 234 10.10 -7.90 18.77
C ILE A 234 11.02 -9.12 18.66
N ILE A 235 11.32 -9.53 17.43
CA ILE A 235 12.25 -10.63 17.17
C ILE A 235 13.61 -10.00 16.94
N VAL A 236 14.55 -10.35 17.81
CA VAL A 236 15.96 -10.01 17.67
C VAL A 236 16.51 -10.81 16.49
N LEU A 237 16.96 -10.13 15.43
CA LEU A 237 17.63 -10.81 14.32
C LEU A 237 19.02 -11.30 14.81
N PRO A 238 19.43 -12.54 14.49
CA PRO A 238 20.81 -12.99 14.71
C PRO A 238 21.79 -12.11 13.94
N THR A 239 22.90 -11.74 14.59
CA THR A 239 23.97 -10.88 14.04
C THR A 239 24.68 -11.48 12.82
N THR A 240 24.47 -12.76 12.53
CA THR A 240 25.05 -13.49 11.38
C THR A 240 24.19 -13.42 10.11
N SER A 241 23.01 -12.78 10.16
CA SER A 241 22.11 -12.79 9.01
C SER A 241 22.60 -11.84 7.88
N PRO A 242 22.57 -12.28 6.61
CA PRO A 242 23.01 -11.47 5.47
C PRO A 242 22.19 -10.18 5.29
N PHE A 243 20.94 -10.15 5.79
CA PHE A 243 20.09 -8.96 5.82
C PHE A 243 20.66 -7.84 6.71
N LEU A 244 21.34 -8.19 7.81
CA LEU A 244 21.99 -7.21 8.68
C LEU A 244 23.18 -6.57 7.97
N ARG A 245 23.94 -7.38 7.22
CA ARG A 245 25.08 -6.92 6.40
C ARG A 245 24.63 -5.99 5.27
N TRP A 246 23.55 -6.31 4.57
CA TRP A 246 22.96 -5.41 3.56
C TRP A 246 22.40 -4.13 4.18
N ASN A 247 21.77 -4.20 5.36
CA ASN A 247 21.31 -3.02 6.07
C ASN A 247 22.48 -2.10 6.46
N GLN A 248 23.59 -2.67 6.95
CA GLN A 248 24.83 -1.93 7.24
C GLN A 248 25.41 -1.28 5.98
N ILE A 249 25.52 -2.03 4.87
CA ILE A 249 26.00 -1.48 3.59
C ILE A 249 25.12 -0.31 3.14
N SER A 250 23.78 -0.44 3.20
CA SER A 250 22.87 0.65 2.83
C SER A 250 22.90 1.85 3.80
N GLN A 251 23.22 1.63 5.08
CA GLN A 251 23.45 2.72 6.04
C GLN A 251 24.75 3.46 5.73
N VAL A 252 25.82 2.73 5.37
CA VAL A 252 27.11 3.31 4.95
C VAL A 252 27.01 4.04 3.61
N LEU A 253 26.16 3.59 2.69
CA LEU A 253 25.86 4.31 1.45
C LEU A 253 24.93 5.52 1.67
N GLY A 254 24.21 5.58 2.80
CA GLY A 254 23.15 6.56 3.06
C GLY A 254 23.56 7.76 3.92
N ASP A 255 24.59 7.65 4.76
CA ASP A 255 25.11 8.73 5.59
C ASP A 255 26.65 8.69 5.65
N ALA A 256 27.26 9.88 5.59
CA ALA A 256 28.69 10.11 5.88
C ALA A 256 29.07 9.49 7.25
N PRO A 257 30.33 9.08 7.46
CA PRO A 257 30.71 8.15 8.54
C PRO A 257 30.52 8.79 9.91
N GLY A 258 29.35 8.57 10.52
CA GLY A 258 29.04 8.89 11.90
C GLY A 258 28.66 7.60 12.63
N PHE A 259 29.41 7.27 13.67
CA PHE A 259 29.16 6.11 14.51
C PHE A 259 27.76 6.16 15.13
N VAL A 260 26.96 5.11 14.99
CA VAL A 260 25.66 4.97 15.66
C VAL A 260 25.59 3.65 16.42
N ALA A 261 25.32 3.75 17.72
CA ALA A 261 25.08 2.64 18.63
C ALA A 261 23.92 1.76 18.16
N ILE A 262 24.15 0.45 18.19
CA ILE A 262 23.16 -0.57 17.86
C ILE A 262 22.10 -0.60 18.96
N GLY A 263 20.86 -0.25 18.59
CA GLY A 263 19.63 -0.89 19.05
C GLY A 263 19.21 -0.68 20.51
N GLY A 264 18.07 0.00 20.68
CA GLY A 264 17.30 0.05 21.93
C GLY A 264 16.88 -1.33 22.44
N ILE A 265 17.71 -1.91 23.29
CA ILE A 265 17.37 -3.04 24.16
C ILE A 265 16.60 -2.44 25.35
N PRO A 266 15.36 -2.91 25.66
CA PRO A 266 14.66 -2.43 26.84
C PRO A 266 15.51 -2.74 28.09
N PRO A 267 15.56 -1.83 29.08
CA PRO A 267 16.40 -1.98 30.27
C PRO A 267 16.11 -3.28 31.04
N GLU A 268 14.94 -3.87 30.85
CA GLU A 268 14.51 -5.11 31.51
C GLU A 268 15.26 -6.38 31.03
N LEU A 269 16.00 -6.33 29.91
CA LEU A 269 16.79 -7.46 29.44
C LEU A 269 18.19 -7.50 30.09
N PHE A 270 18.64 -6.38 30.66
CA PHE A 270 19.93 -6.29 31.33
C PHE A 270 19.77 -6.71 32.78
N ALA A 271 20.74 -7.48 33.29
CA ALA A 271 20.81 -7.73 34.71
C ALA A 271 20.92 -6.36 35.43
N PRO A 272 20.33 -6.18 36.63
CA PRO A 272 20.37 -4.91 37.35
C PRO A 272 21.81 -4.37 37.56
N ALA A 273 22.80 -5.26 37.59
CA ALA A 273 24.22 -4.91 37.64
C ALA A 273 24.75 -4.23 36.36
N GLU A 274 24.29 -4.63 35.17
CA GLU A 274 24.76 -4.07 33.89
C GLU A 274 24.19 -2.66 33.65
N LEU A 275 22.93 -2.44 34.06
CA LEU A 275 22.30 -1.11 34.06
C LEU A 275 23.06 -0.11 34.94
N GLU A 276 23.52 -0.56 36.10
CA GLU A 276 24.28 0.26 37.04
C GLU A 276 25.67 0.63 36.50
N ILE A 277 26.33 -0.31 35.82
CA ILE A 277 27.61 -0.06 35.14
C ILE A 277 27.43 0.94 33.99
N MET A 278 26.39 0.78 33.17
CA MET A 278 26.08 1.72 32.10
C MET A 278 25.73 3.10 32.61
N ARG A 279 24.98 3.20 33.72
CA ARG A 279 24.67 4.46 34.38
C ARG A 279 25.94 5.15 34.88
N ARG A 280 26.83 4.43 35.56
CA ARG A 280 28.14 4.96 35.98
C ARG A 280 29.02 5.37 34.80
N ALA A 281 29.03 4.59 33.73
CA ALA A 281 29.78 4.92 32.51
C ALA A 281 29.23 6.18 31.83
N SER A 282 27.90 6.34 31.73
CA SER A 282 27.29 7.55 31.17
C SER A 282 27.55 8.80 32.00
N LEU A 283 27.56 8.67 33.33
CA LEU A 283 27.90 9.78 34.23
C LEU A 283 29.37 10.18 34.05
N LYS A 284 30.27 9.21 33.90
CA LYS A 284 31.69 9.46 33.67
C LYS A 284 31.98 10.09 32.30
N MET A 285 31.18 9.80 31.27
CA MET A 285 31.28 10.44 29.96
C MET A 285 30.65 11.85 29.93
N ALA A 286 29.62 12.11 30.74
CA ALA A 286 29.02 13.44 30.87
C ALA A 286 29.91 14.44 31.63
N ASP A 287 30.80 13.93 32.48
CA ASP A 287 31.71 14.71 33.32
C ASP A 287 33.09 14.95 32.67
N GLN A 288 33.32 14.48 31.44
CA GLN A 288 34.51 14.84 30.66
C GLN A 288 34.25 16.12 29.86
N PRO A 289 34.79 17.29 30.27
CA PRO A 289 34.83 18.46 29.40
C PRO A 289 35.66 18.14 28.15
N VAL A 290 35.24 18.69 27.02
CA VAL A 290 35.72 18.45 25.63
C VAL A 290 37.20 18.85 25.38
N THR A 291 38.01 19.02 26.42
CA THR A 291 39.34 19.66 26.34
C THR A 291 40.49 18.70 26.02
N ASP A 292 40.33 17.37 26.12
CA ASP A 292 41.46 16.44 26.00
C ASP A 292 41.69 15.81 24.61
N LEU A 293 40.86 16.12 23.61
CA LEU A 293 41.02 15.54 22.26
C LEU A 293 42.04 16.30 21.36
N SER A 294 42.67 17.37 21.84
CA SER A 294 43.67 18.13 21.06
C SER A 294 45.13 17.88 21.45
N GLN A 295 45.43 17.05 22.45
CA GLN A 295 46.83 16.85 22.90
C GLN A 295 47.43 15.47 22.59
N SER A 296 46.69 14.51 22.05
CA SER A 296 47.23 13.17 21.75
C SER A 296 47.64 12.95 20.27
N GLN A 297 47.83 14.01 19.48
CA GLN A 297 48.33 13.92 18.08
C GLN A 297 49.78 14.42 17.90
N THR A 298 50.49 14.79 18.96
CA THR A 298 51.92 15.12 18.88
C THR A 298 52.68 14.52 20.07
N ALA A 299 52.99 13.23 20.00
CA ALA A 299 54.13 12.59 20.64
C ALA A 299 54.43 11.27 19.92
#